data_AF-A0AAU5H1L4-F1
#
_entry.id   AF-A0AAU5H1L4-F1
#
_cell.length_a   1.000
_cell.length_b   1.000
_cell.length_c   1.000
_cell.angle_alpha   90.00
_cell.angle_beta   90.00
_cell.angle_gamma   90.00
#
_symmetry.space_group_name_H-M   'P 1'
#
loop_
_entity.id
_entity.type
_entity.pdbx_description
1 polymer ?
#
loop_
_entity_poly.entity_id
_entity_poly.type
_entity_poly.pdbx_seq_one_letter_code
_entity_poly.pdbx_strand_id
1 'polypeptide(L)'
;MSQVDIAKLIDAAEPDVVILERVAYGAGQTNWFVCRESGEYRTVFAGLRPGSRVTVLLDGQIARSRYSDSVRATILRIAAAEHDCVVGVLSADPVRLTVEFIAGPGELDEFEETFGDHSEVYVGPFPGPDDDGVKAITFTVPDEDGVVRPHPH
;
A
#
# COMPACT_ATOMS: atom_id res chain seq x y z
N MET A 1 13.60 -14.04 -5.20
CA MET A 1 13.44 -13.95 -3.74
C MET A 1 12.28 -14.84 -3.33
N SER A 2 12.43 -15.65 -2.30
CA SER A 2 11.39 -16.60 -1.88
C SER A 2 10.38 -15.94 -0.93
N GLN A 3 9.19 -16.51 -0.76
CA GLN A 3 8.22 -16.03 0.24
C GLN A 3 8.78 -16.05 1.68
N VAL A 4 9.75 -16.93 1.95
CA VAL A 4 10.45 -17.01 3.25
C VAL A 4 11.36 -15.80 3.49
N ASP A 5 11.92 -15.21 2.42
CA ASP A 5 12.77 -14.03 2.53
C ASP A 5 11.94 -12.77 2.80
N ILE A 6 10.78 -12.65 2.14
CA ILE A 6 9.84 -11.53 2.37
C ILE A 6 9.30 -11.54 3.80
N ALA A 7 8.96 -12.72 4.34
CA ALA A 7 8.50 -12.86 5.72
C ALA A 7 9.51 -12.30 6.73
N LYS A 8 10.80 -12.62 6.54
CA LYS A 8 11.88 -12.14 7.41
C LYS A 8 12.09 -10.63 7.30
N LEU A 9 11.91 -10.07 6.10
CA LEU A 9 11.99 -8.64 5.89
C LEU A 9 10.84 -7.90 6.58
N ILE A 10 9.64 -8.49 6.58
CA ILE A 10 8.49 -7.95 7.32
C ILE A 10 8.72 -8.00 8.83
N ASP A 11 9.22 -9.13 9.37
CA ASP A 11 9.55 -9.24 10.79
C ASP A 11 10.66 -8.27 11.24
N ALA A 12 11.57 -7.92 10.31
CA ALA A 12 12.67 -7.01 10.57
C ALA A 12 12.32 -5.53 10.32
N ALA A 13 11.18 -5.24 9.70
CA ALA A 13 10.74 -3.88 9.45
C ALA A 13 10.28 -3.24 10.76
N GLU A 14 10.77 -2.03 11.05
CA GLU A 14 10.33 -1.26 12.22
C GLU A 14 8.93 -0.63 12.03
N PRO A 15 8.58 -0.05 10.87
CA PRO A 15 7.21 0.39 10.61
C PRO A 15 6.33 -0.74 10.07
N ASP A 16 5.01 -0.55 10.15
CA ASP A 16 4.03 -1.36 9.43
C ASP A 16 4.41 -1.47 7.94
N VAL A 17 4.35 -2.67 7.37
CA VAL A 17 4.68 -2.92 5.96
C VAL A 17 3.45 -2.74 5.09
N VAL A 18 3.52 -1.85 4.10
CA VAL A 18 2.43 -1.64 3.14
C VAL A 18 2.70 -2.42 1.86
N ILE A 19 1.70 -3.16 1.39
CA ILE A 19 1.77 -3.96 0.17
C ILE A 19 0.78 -3.38 -0.84
N LEU A 20 1.30 -3.02 -2.00
CA LEU A 20 0.54 -2.52 -3.13
C LEU A 20 0.51 -3.55 -4.25
N GLU A 21 -0.66 -4.10 -4.53
CA GLU A 21 -0.92 -4.90 -5.72
C GLU A 21 -1.50 -4.03 -6.83
N ARG A 22 -0.82 -3.99 -7.97
CA ARG A 22 -1.32 -3.38 -9.22
C ARG A 22 -1.89 -4.48 -10.10
N VAL A 23 -3.20 -4.50 -10.25
CA VAL A 23 -3.93 -5.58 -10.93
C VAL A 23 -3.72 -5.49 -12.44
N ALA A 24 -3.23 -6.57 -13.03
CA ALA A 24 -3.12 -6.67 -14.49
C ALA A 24 -4.52 -6.56 -15.13
N TYR A 25 -4.63 -5.79 -16.22
CA TYR A 25 -5.89 -5.56 -16.96
C TYR A 25 -7.01 -4.87 -16.17
N GLY A 26 -6.73 -4.36 -14.96
CA GLY A 26 -7.71 -3.74 -14.06
C GLY A 26 -7.96 -2.25 -14.28
N ALA A 27 -7.63 -1.67 -15.44
CA ALA A 27 -7.79 -0.23 -15.73
C ALA A 27 -7.21 0.71 -14.65
N GLY A 28 -6.06 0.36 -14.07
CA GLY A 28 -5.44 1.13 -12.97
C GLY A 28 -5.87 0.72 -11.56
N GLN A 29 -6.69 -0.33 -11.42
CA GLN A 29 -7.08 -0.87 -10.13
C GLN A 29 -5.87 -1.28 -9.29
N THR A 30 -5.89 -0.83 -8.04
CA THR A 30 -4.90 -1.18 -7.02
C THR A 30 -5.60 -1.83 -5.82
N ASN A 31 -4.97 -2.86 -5.25
CA ASN A 31 -5.33 -3.36 -3.93
C ASN A 31 -4.22 -3.00 -2.96
N TRP A 32 -4.61 -2.54 -1.79
CA TRP A 32 -3.70 -2.06 -0.76
C TRP A 32 -3.88 -2.89 0.50
N PHE A 33 -2.76 -3.30 1.05
CA PHE A 33 -2.71 -4.11 2.25
C PHE A 33 -1.68 -3.57 3.22
N VAL A 34 -1.84 -3.92 4.49
CA VAL A 34 -0.87 -3.66 5.53
C VAL A 34 -0.59 -4.93 6.33
N CYS A 35 0.68 -5.17 6.61
CA CYS A 35 1.17 -6.20 7.50
C CYS A 35 1.90 -5.55 8.67
N ARG A 36 1.39 -5.76 9.88
CA ARG A 36 1.97 -5.36 11.16
C ARG A 36 2.75 -6.50 11.80
N GLU A 37 2.44 -7.74 11.43
CA GLU A 37 3.14 -8.94 11.88
C GLU A 37 3.31 -9.98 10.77
N SER A 38 4.29 -10.89 10.92
CA SER A 38 4.52 -11.96 9.94
C SER A 38 3.39 -12.98 9.82
N GLY A 39 2.41 -12.99 10.72
CA GLY A 39 1.20 -13.81 10.52
C GLY A 39 0.39 -13.34 9.31
N GLU A 40 0.33 -12.03 9.09
CA GLU A 40 -0.58 -11.37 8.16
C GLU A 40 -0.13 -11.51 6.69
N TYR A 41 1.18 -11.57 6.41
CA TYR A 41 1.67 -11.64 5.03
C TYR A 41 1.20 -12.88 4.28
N ARG A 42 1.02 -14.02 4.97
CA ARG A 42 0.55 -15.25 4.31
C ARG A 42 -0.86 -15.09 3.79
N THR A 43 -1.72 -14.42 4.56
CA THR A 43 -3.09 -14.11 4.16
C THR A 43 -3.11 -13.18 2.96
N VAL A 44 -2.30 -12.11 2.98
CA VAL A 44 -2.19 -11.19 1.86
C VAL A 44 -1.69 -11.91 0.60
N PHE A 45 -0.58 -12.65 0.70
CA PHE A 45 0.04 -13.31 -0.45
C PHE A 45 -0.81 -14.43 -1.04
N ALA A 46 -1.63 -15.11 -0.23
CA ALA A 46 -2.57 -16.11 -0.73
C ALA A 46 -3.72 -15.51 -1.55
N GLY A 47 -4.02 -14.22 -1.36
CA GLY A 47 -5.08 -13.50 -2.06
C GLY A 47 -4.63 -12.71 -3.29
N LEU A 48 -3.33 -12.64 -3.57
CA LEU A 48 -2.78 -11.89 -4.70
C LEU A 48 -3.20 -12.52 -6.04
N ARG A 49 -3.49 -11.67 -7.02
CA ARG A 49 -3.94 -12.11 -8.35
C ARG A 49 -2.76 -12.52 -9.21
N PRO A 50 -2.86 -13.66 -9.92
CA PRO A 50 -1.88 -14.03 -10.94
C PRO A 50 -1.63 -12.91 -11.96
N GLY A 51 -0.38 -12.72 -12.35
CA GLY A 51 0.05 -11.69 -13.30
C GLY A 51 0.08 -10.26 -12.74
N SER A 52 -0.40 -10.01 -11.53
CA SER A 52 -0.34 -8.69 -10.90
C SER A 52 1.10 -8.30 -10.56
N ARG A 53 1.36 -6.99 -10.53
CA ARG A 53 2.64 -6.44 -10.06
C ARG A 53 2.49 -5.97 -8.63
N VAL A 54 3.29 -6.54 -7.74
CA VAL A 54 3.20 -6.29 -6.29
C VAL A 54 4.44 -5.57 -5.82
N THR A 55 4.26 -4.49 -5.07
CA THR A 55 5.32 -3.73 -4.40
C THR A 55 5.13 -3.84 -2.89
N VAL A 56 6.16 -4.26 -2.17
CA VAL A 56 6.23 -4.32 -0.71
C VAL A 56 7.08 -3.16 -0.22
N LEU A 57 6.49 -2.25 0.56
CA LEU A 57 7.13 -1.05 1.10
C LEU A 57 7.53 -1.30 2.56
N LEU A 58 8.84 -1.27 2.81
CA LEU A 58 9.45 -1.63 4.10
C LEU A 58 9.96 -0.41 4.88
N ASP A 59 10.00 0.76 4.24
CA ASP A 59 10.66 1.96 4.76
C ASP A 59 9.73 2.97 5.42
N GLY A 60 8.43 2.65 5.51
CA GLY A 60 7.42 3.54 6.08
C GLY A 60 7.11 4.76 5.20
N GLN A 61 7.39 4.72 3.89
CA GLN A 61 6.95 5.77 2.94
C GLN A 61 5.45 6.06 3.04
N ILE A 62 4.65 5.03 3.28
CA ILE A 62 3.25 5.14 3.71
C ILE A 62 3.20 4.85 5.21
N ALA A 63 3.10 5.88 6.04
CA ALA A 63 3.21 5.76 7.49
C ALA A 63 1.84 5.75 8.17
N ARG A 64 1.70 4.90 9.19
CA ARG A 64 0.53 4.93 10.09
C ARG A 64 0.58 6.17 10.98
N SER A 65 -0.54 6.84 11.14
CA SER A 65 -0.70 7.97 12.05
C SER A 65 -2.13 8.06 12.55
N ARG A 66 -2.32 8.57 13.78
CA ARG A 66 -3.65 8.94 14.26
C ARG A 66 -4.09 10.25 13.60
N TYR A 67 -5.30 10.27 13.03
CA TYR A 67 -5.81 11.46 12.38
C TYR A 67 -5.87 12.66 13.33
N SER A 68 -5.49 13.82 12.82
CA SER A 68 -5.44 15.11 13.51
C SER A 68 -5.16 16.23 12.51
N ASP A 69 -5.34 17.49 12.91
CA ASP A 69 -5.06 18.65 12.05
C ASP A 69 -3.62 18.69 11.50
N SER A 70 -2.64 18.15 12.24
CA SER A 70 -1.26 18.07 11.78
C SER A 70 -1.07 17.01 10.68
N VAL A 71 -1.78 15.89 10.77
CA VAL A 71 -1.83 14.87 9.72
C VAL A 71 -2.57 15.40 8.50
N ARG A 72 -3.70 16.10 8.69
CA ARG A 72 -4.42 16.81 7.64
C ARG A 72 -3.51 17.76 6.86
N ALA A 73 -2.77 18.61 7.57
CA ALA A 73 -1.79 19.52 6.96
C ALA A 73 -0.68 18.76 6.21
N THR A 74 -0.28 17.58 6.70
CA THR A 74 0.72 16.73 6.05
C THR A 74 0.19 16.13 4.74
N ILE A 75 -1.05 15.64 4.73
CA ILE A 75 -1.71 15.12 3.52
C ILE A 75 -1.72 16.19 2.43
N LEU A 76 -2.23 17.39 2.76
CA LEU A 76 -2.31 18.49 1.79
C LEU A 76 -0.94 18.97 1.30
N ARG A 77 0.08 18.92 2.17
CA ARG A 77 1.46 19.23 1.79
C ARG A 77 2.02 18.22 0.80
N ILE A 78 1.76 16.93 0.99
CA ILE A 78 2.19 15.87 0.08
C ILE A 78 1.45 16.02 -1.26
N ALA A 79 0.12 16.18 -1.24
CA ALA A 79 -0.70 16.38 -2.43
C ALA A 79 -0.21 17.58 -3.27
N ALA A 80 0.12 18.70 -2.63
CA ALA A 80 0.64 19.87 -3.32
C ALA A 80 2.02 19.65 -3.97
N ALA A 81 2.85 18.74 -3.42
CA ALA A 81 4.21 18.49 -3.90
C ALA A 81 4.27 17.37 -4.96
N GLU A 82 3.49 16.31 -4.75
CA GLU A 82 3.55 15.05 -5.51
C GLU A 82 2.31 14.83 -6.39
N HIS A 83 1.48 15.86 -6.54
CA HIS A 83 0.15 15.87 -7.17
C HIS A 83 -0.94 15.10 -6.41
N ASP A 84 -0.60 13.95 -5.83
CA ASP A 84 -1.54 13.13 -5.07
C ASP A 84 -0.91 12.64 -3.75
N CYS A 85 -1.72 12.61 -2.69
CA CYS A 85 -1.39 11.94 -1.44
C CYS A 85 -2.25 10.69 -1.29
N VAL A 86 -1.61 9.55 -1.03
CA VAL A 86 -2.29 8.31 -0.65
C VAL A 86 -2.78 8.46 0.77
N VAL A 87 -4.08 8.25 0.99
CA VAL A 87 -4.68 8.16 2.32
C VAL A 87 -5.44 6.85 2.42
N GLY A 88 -5.01 5.98 3.31
CA GLY A 88 -5.60 4.66 3.54
C GLY A 88 -6.19 4.54 4.94
N VAL A 89 -7.29 3.81 5.07
CA VAL A 89 -7.88 3.39 6.35
C VAL A 89 -8.10 1.89 6.37
N LEU A 90 -7.96 1.27 7.53
CA LEU A 90 -8.26 -0.16 7.67
C LEU A 90 -9.72 -0.42 7.33
N SER A 91 -9.93 -1.40 6.46
CA SER A 91 -11.27 -1.91 6.14
C SER A 91 -11.76 -2.88 7.22
N ALA A 92 -12.92 -3.50 7.01
CA ALA A 92 -13.39 -4.60 7.87
C ALA A 92 -12.46 -5.82 7.85
N ASP A 93 -11.68 -5.99 6.77
CA ASP A 93 -10.58 -6.95 6.71
C ASP A 93 -9.33 -6.30 7.33
N PRO A 94 -8.78 -6.85 8.44
CA PRO A 94 -7.74 -6.20 9.24
C PRO A 94 -6.40 -6.02 8.53
N VAL A 95 -6.19 -6.63 7.36
CA VAL A 95 -4.99 -6.46 6.53
C VAL A 95 -5.25 -5.60 5.30
N ARG A 96 -6.49 -5.23 4.99
CA ARG A 96 -6.83 -4.52 3.76
C ARG A 96 -7.13 -3.05 4.03
N LEU A 97 -6.57 -2.19 3.21
CA LEU A 97 -6.80 -0.75 3.25
C LEU A 97 -7.85 -0.33 2.22
N THR A 98 -8.79 0.50 2.64
CA THR A 98 -9.56 1.36 1.74
C THR A 98 -8.72 2.60 1.51
N VAL A 99 -8.34 2.87 0.26
CA VAL A 99 -7.42 3.94 -0.10
C VAL A 99 -8.09 4.92 -1.05
N GLU A 100 -7.86 6.20 -0.79
CA GLU A 100 -8.22 7.32 -1.66
C GLU A 100 -6.95 8.11 -2.04
N PHE A 101 -6.98 8.69 -3.25
CA PHE A 101 -5.91 9.56 -3.73
C PHE A 101 -6.38 11.00 -3.59
N ILE A 102 -5.77 11.72 -2.65
CA ILE A 102 -6.15 13.08 -2.29
C ILE A 102 -5.26 14.06 -3.04
N ALA A 103 -5.81 14.76 -4.01
CA ALA A 103 -5.17 15.82 -4.78
C ALA A 103 -5.35 17.21 -4.12
N GLY A 104 -6.33 17.36 -3.21
CA GLY A 104 -6.57 18.64 -2.55
C GLY A 104 -7.58 18.62 -1.41
N PRO A 105 -7.88 19.80 -0.81
CA PRO A 105 -8.71 19.91 0.38
C PRO A 105 -10.13 19.37 0.21
N GLY A 106 -10.76 19.58 -0.94
CA GLY A 106 -12.15 19.14 -1.17
C GLY A 106 -12.30 17.62 -1.12
N GLU A 107 -11.39 16.89 -1.78
CA GLU A 107 -11.39 15.42 -1.74
C GLU A 107 -11.05 14.90 -0.34
N LEU A 108 -10.19 15.59 0.40
CA LEU A 108 -9.90 15.23 1.78
C LEU A 108 -11.12 15.41 2.68
N ASP A 109 -11.82 16.53 2.56
CA ASP A 109 -13.03 16.81 3.33
C ASP A 109 -14.12 15.75 3.05
N GLU A 110 -14.27 15.32 1.79
CA GLU A 110 -15.17 14.22 1.42
C GLU A 110 -14.72 12.88 2.02
N PHE A 111 -13.42 12.56 1.96
CA PHE A 111 -12.91 11.30 2.47
C PHE A 111 -12.96 11.24 4.01
N GLU A 112 -12.76 12.36 4.71
CA GLU A 112 -12.90 12.49 6.17
C GLU A 112 -14.31 12.05 6.65
N GLU A 113 -15.36 12.24 5.85
CA GLU A 113 -16.70 11.76 6.21
C GLU A 113 -16.75 10.22 6.33
N THR A 114 -15.84 9.52 5.64
CA THR A 114 -15.69 8.06 5.68
C THR A 114 -14.91 7.58 6.90
N PHE A 115 -14.02 8.39 7.47
CA PHE A 115 -13.21 8.05 8.62
C PHE A 115 -13.17 9.21 9.62
N GLY A 116 -13.84 9.06 10.77
CA GLY A 116 -13.94 10.14 11.74
C GLY A 116 -12.59 10.58 12.34
N ASP A 117 -12.59 11.75 13.00
CA ASP A 117 -11.46 12.57 13.49
C ASP A 117 -10.38 11.87 14.35
N HIS A 118 -10.55 10.59 14.69
CA HIS A 118 -9.64 9.84 15.55
C HIS A 118 -9.23 8.48 14.98
N SER A 119 -9.50 8.24 13.70
CA SER A 119 -9.13 7.01 13.02
C SER A 119 -7.62 6.90 12.84
N GLU A 120 -7.10 5.67 12.81
CA GLU A 120 -5.76 5.43 12.30
C GLU A 120 -5.80 5.51 10.77
N VAL A 121 -4.93 6.35 10.21
CA VAL A 121 -4.76 6.54 8.77
C VAL A 121 -3.35 6.16 8.35
N TYR A 122 -3.22 5.71 7.11
CA TYR A 122 -1.96 5.42 6.43
C TYR A 122 -1.75 6.51 5.39
N VAL A 123 -0.68 7.28 5.52
CA VAL A 123 -0.47 8.50 4.72
C VAL A 123 0.91 8.49 4.08
N GLY A 124 0.97 8.83 2.80
CA GLY A 124 2.23 9.04 2.11
C GLY A 124 2.05 9.36 0.62
N PRO A 125 3.14 9.61 -0.11
CA PRO A 125 3.07 9.81 -1.56
C PRO A 125 2.73 8.51 -2.28
N PHE A 126 2.20 8.60 -3.51
CA PHE A 126 2.01 7.39 -4.32
C PHE A 126 3.36 6.70 -4.58
N PRO A 127 3.52 5.42 -4.21
CA PRO A 127 4.78 4.73 -4.35
C PRO A 127 5.07 4.45 -5.83
N GLY A 128 6.29 4.79 -6.24
CA GLY A 128 6.82 4.42 -7.54
C GLY A 128 6.95 2.90 -7.71
N PRO A 129 7.31 2.43 -8.91
CA PRO A 129 7.63 1.03 -9.16
C PRO A 129 9.03 0.64 -8.65
N ASP A 130 9.45 1.19 -7.49
CA ASP A 130 10.78 1.01 -6.93
C ASP A 130 11.04 -0.44 -6.51
N ASP A 131 12.30 -0.86 -6.69
CA ASP A 131 12.80 -2.20 -6.37
C ASP A 131 14.29 -2.09 -6.01
N ASP A 132 14.58 -1.46 -4.88
CA ASP A 132 15.95 -1.33 -4.37
C ASP A 132 16.36 -2.52 -3.49
N GLY A 133 15.42 -3.43 -3.21
CA GLY A 133 15.63 -4.64 -2.41
C GLY A 133 15.82 -4.37 -0.92
N VAL A 134 15.67 -3.12 -0.47
CA VAL A 134 15.91 -2.69 0.91
C VAL A 134 14.71 -1.92 1.46
N LYS A 135 14.28 -0.87 0.77
CA LYS A 135 13.12 -0.04 1.12
C LYS A 135 11.86 -0.48 0.40
N ALA A 136 12.02 -0.93 -0.84
CA ALA A 136 10.94 -1.43 -1.65
C ALA A 136 11.38 -2.68 -2.41
N ILE A 137 10.46 -3.65 -2.47
CA ILE A 137 10.62 -4.87 -3.24
C ILE A 137 9.47 -4.96 -4.21
N THR A 138 9.75 -5.12 -5.49
CA THR A 138 8.71 -5.30 -6.49
C THR A 138 8.86 -6.61 -7.25
N PHE A 139 7.76 -7.36 -7.39
CA PHE A 139 7.74 -8.62 -8.14
C PHE A 139 6.42 -8.81 -8.88
N THR A 140 6.41 -9.71 -9.87
CA THR A 140 5.19 -10.14 -10.55
C THR A 140 4.72 -11.45 -9.95
N VAL A 141 3.43 -11.53 -9.63
CA VAL A 141 2.81 -12.77 -9.16
C VAL A 141 2.77 -13.75 -10.32
N PRO A 142 3.34 -14.97 -10.19
CA PRO A 142 3.28 -15.97 -11.24
C PRO A 142 1.85 -16.31 -11.64
N ASP A 143 1.67 -16.76 -12.89
CA ASP A 143 0.41 -17.35 -13.34
C ASP A 143 0.09 -18.63 -12.54
N GLU A 144 -1.14 -19.15 -12.69
CA GLU A 144 -1.58 -20.38 -11.99
C GLU A 144 -0.70 -21.61 -12.30
N ASP A 145 0.00 -21.61 -13.44
CA ASP A 145 0.96 -22.63 -13.83
C ASP A 145 2.39 -22.38 -13.33
N GLY A 146 2.58 -21.36 -12.49
CA GLY A 146 3.85 -20.98 -11.90
C GLY A 146 4.77 -20.20 -12.85
N VAL A 147 4.31 -19.86 -14.05
CA VAL A 147 5.11 -19.13 -15.05
C VAL A 147 4.89 -17.64 -14.90
N VAL A 148 5.99 -16.87 -14.86
CA VAL A 148 5.93 -15.40 -15.01
C VAL A 148 6.06 -15.09 -16.50
N ARG A 149 4.97 -14.66 -17.13
CA ARG A 149 4.99 -14.26 -18.55
C ARG A 149 5.23 -12.75 -18.63
N PRO A 150 6.15 -12.27 -19.49
CA PRO A 150 6.24 -10.86 -19.79
C PRO A 150 4.99 -10.44 -20.55
N HIS A 151 4.10 -9.68 -19.89
CA HIS A 151 2.91 -9.14 -20.53
C HIS A 151 3.30 -7.88 -21.33
N PRO A 152 2.92 -7.79 -22.62
CA PRO A 152 3.22 -6.62 -23.43
C PRO A 152 2.45 -5.40 -22.91
N HIS A 153 3.16 -4.27 -22.92
CA HIS A 153 2.68 -2.94 -22.51
C HIS A 153 1.50 -2.43 -23.34
#